data_AF-A0A7U0FPU5-F1
#
_entry.id   AF-A0A7U0FPU5-F1
#
_cell.length_a   1.000
_cell.length_b   1.000
_cell.length_c   1.000
_cell.angle_alpha   90.00
_cell.angle_beta   90.00
_cell.angle_gamma   90.00
#
_symmetry.space_group_name_H-M   'P 1'
#
loop_
_entity.id
_entity.type
_entity.pdbx_description
1 polymer ?
#
loop_
_entity_poly.entity_id
_entity_poly.type
_entity_poly.pdbx_seq_one_letter_code
_entity_poly.pdbx_strand_id
1 'polypeptide(L)'
;MDKSKQPFLKSKRPFLKSKRPFLKSKRSFRRRLPPIQPGDRIEYRNMSLISRFISEQGKILSRRVNRLTLKQQRLITIAIKQARILSSLPFLNNEKRFKNKEKRFKNNQKRFKNNQKRFKNNQKRFKNNEKPFKNNEKPFKNNEKPFKRTESTARPTGLRARKK
;
A
#
# COMPACT_ATOMS: atom_id res chain seq x y z
N MET A 1 -59.51 13.51 -40.68
CA MET A 1 -59.62 14.71 -39.83
C MET A 1 -60.84 14.46 -38.95
N ASP A 2 -60.84 14.33 -37.63
CA ASP A 2 -59.99 14.85 -36.57
C ASP A 2 -59.84 13.81 -35.45
N LYS A 3 -58.61 13.59 -34.97
CA LYS A 3 -58.34 12.83 -33.75
C LYS A 3 -58.11 13.85 -32.64
N SER A 4 -59.13 14.11 -31.83
CA SER A 4 -59.05 15.01 -30.69
C SER A 4 -58.01 14.50 -29.69
N LYS A 5 -56.89 15.23 -29.58
CA LYS A 5 -55.87 14.99 -28.56
C LYS A 5 -56.43 15.45 -27.21
N GLN A 6 -56.86 14.52 -26.38
CA GLN A 6 -57.20 14.81 -24.97
C GLN A 6 -55.95 15.31 -24.24
N PRO A 7 -55.97 16.49 -23.59
CA PRO A 7 -54.81 16.97 -22.85
C PRO A 7 -54.68 16.17 -21.54
N PHE A 8 -53.53 15.52 -21.35
CA PHE A 8 -53.20 14.82 -20.11
C PHE A 8 -53.05 15.85 -18.99
N LEU A 9 -54.09 16.01 -18.16
CA LEU A 9 -54.04 16.88 -16.98
C LEU A 9 -53.04 16.32 -15.98
N LYS A 10 -51.82 16.87 -15.95
CA LYS A 10 -50.82 16.58 -14.91
C LYS A 10 -51.38 17.02 -13.57
N SER A 11 -51.78 16.06 -12.72
CA SER A 11 -52.17 16.34 -11.34
C SER A 11 -50.97 16.93 -10.60
N LYS A 12 -50.97 18.24 -10.35
CA LYS A 12 -50.05 18.91 -9.44
C LYS A 12 -50.43 18.54 -8.01
N ARG A 13 -50.21 17.28 -7.61
CA ARG A 13 -50.29 16.91 -6.19
C ARG A 13 -49.15 17.64 -5.48
N PRO A 14 -49.42 18.60 -4.57
CA PRO A 14 -48.33 19.20 -3.80
C PRO A 14 -47.69 18.09 -2.98
N PHE A 15 -46.38 17.90 -3.10
CA PHE A 15 -45.64 17.05 -2.19
C PHE A 15 -45.75 17.70 -0.81
N LEU A 16 -46.76 17.30 -0.03
CA LEU A 16 -46.94 17.71 1.36
C LEU A 16 -45.75 17.13 2.13
N LYS A 17 -44.68 17.92 2.20
CA LYS A 17 -43.49 17.62 2.99
C LYS A 17 -43.97 17.57 4.43
N SER A 18 -44.21 16.37 4.95
CA SER A 18 -44.62 16.21 6.33
C SER A 18 -43.60 16.94 7.20
N LYS A 19 -44.03 18.06 7.79
CA LYS A 19 -43.26 18.80 8.78
C LYS A 19 -43.33 17.98 10.06
N ARG A 20 -42.81 16.75 10.05
CA ARG A 20 -42.53 16.05 11.30
C ARG A 20 -41.46 16.91 11.97
N PRO A 21 -41.77 17.62 13.08
CA PRO A 21 -40.72 18.30 13.80
C PRO A 21 -39.77 17.18 14.23
N PHE A 22 -38.53 17.23 13.76
CA PHE A 22 -37.52 16.33 14.29
C PHE A 22 -37.34 16.74 15.76
N LEU A 23 -38.10 16.10 16.64
CA LEU A 23 -37.96 16.21 18.08
C LEU A 23 -36.62 15.55 18.39
N LYS A 24 -35.53 16.34 18.31
CA LYS A 24 -34.24 15.96 18.91
C LYS A 24 -34.58 15.61 20.35
N SER A 25 -34.41 14.36 20.75
CA SER A 25 -34.44 14.03 22.17
C SER A 25 -33.49 15.00 22.86
N LYS A 26 -33.97 15.68 23.90
CA LYS A 26 -33.16 16.52 24.77
C LYS A 26 -32.25 15.60 25.58
N ARG A 27 -31.42 14.78 24.90
CA ARG A 27 -30.36 14.01 25.53
C ARG A 27 -29.48 15.06 26.17
N SER A 28 -29.57 15.17 27.48
CA SER A 28 -28.71 16.05 28.25
C SER A 28 -27.29 15.76 27.78
N PHE A 29 -26.65 16.73 27.13
CA PHE A 29 -25.21 16.69 26.96
C PHE A 29 -24.65 16.74 28.37
N ARG A 30 -24.52 15.58 29.04
CA ARG A 30 -23.87 15.48 30.34
C ARG A 30 -22.42 15.86 30.08
N ARG A 31 -22.14 17.16 30.20
CA ARG A 31 -20.79 17.70 30.15
C ARG A 31 -20.09 17.09 31.34
N ARG A 32 -19.25 16.08 31.08
CA ARG A 32 -18.38 15.55 32.12
C ARG A 32 -17.47 16.68 32.59
N LEU A 33 -17.29 16.76 33.90
CA LEU A 33 -16.43 17.76 34.52
C LEU A 33 -15.00 17.63 33.94
N PRO A 34 -14.30 18.76 33.75
CA PRO A 34 -12.93 18.72 33.23
C PRO A 34 -12.03 17.95 34.20
N PRO A 35 -11.00 17.24 33.71
CA PRO A 35 -10.07 16.50 34.56
C PRO A 35 -9.23 17.36 35.50
N ILE A 36 -9.11 18.67 35.24
CA ILE A 36 -8.26 19.62 35.98
C ILE A 36 -9.15 20.64 36.68
N GLN A 37 -8.92 20.84 37.98
CA GLN A 37 -9.65 21.82 38.78
C GLN A 37 -9.08 23.24 38.58
N PRO A 38 -9.89 24.30 38.71
CA PRO A 38 -9.39 25.66 38.71
C PRO A 38 -8.57 25.91 39.98
N GLY A 39 -7.26 25.66 39.93
CA GLY A 39 -6.34 25.80 41.07
C GLY A 39 -5.05 25.00 40.88
N ASP A 40 -5.09 23.96 40.06
CA ASP A 40 -3.92 23.14 39.76
C ASP A 40 -2.88 23.95 38.97
N ARG A 41 -1.65 24.00 39.49
CA ARG A 41 -0.51 24.64 38.81
C ARG A 41 -0.02 23.74 37.68
N ILE A 42 -0.22 24.19 36.44
CA ILE A 42 0.21 23.47 35.23
C ILE A 42 1.65 23.86 34.91
N GLU A 43 2.60 23.06 35.37
CA GLU A 43 4.03 23.28 35.18
C GLU A 43 4.66 22.19 34.31
N TYR A 44 5.71 22.55 33.55
CA TYR A 44 6.46 21.62 32.70
C TYR A 44 7.18 20.52 33.47
N ARG A 45 7.38 20.67 34.79
CA ARG A 45 8.02 19.68 35.66
C ARG A 45 7.08 18.51 36.00
N ASN A 46 5.77 18.74 35.93
CA ASN A 46 4.76 17.76 36.35
C ASN A 46 4.49 16.74 35.23
N MET A 47 5.37 15.75 35.09
CA MET A 47 5.30 14.71 34.04
C MET A 47 4.03 13.85 34.13
N SER A 48 3.55 13.56 35.34
CA SER A 48 2.30 12.79 35.56
C SER A 48 1.08 13.49 34.95
N LEU A 49 0.98 14.80 35.12
CA LEU A 49 -0.11 15.60 34.55
C LEU A 49 0.06 15.73 33.04
N ILE A 50 1.26 16.05 32.57
CA ILE A 50 1.51 16.30 31.15
C ILE A 50 1.36 15.04 30.29
N SER A 51 1.85 13.90 30.78
CA SER A 51 1.77 12.62 30.08
C SER A 51 0.33 12.19 29.75
N ARG A 52 -0.66 12.62 30.56
CA ARG A 52 -2.09 12.36 30.29
C ARG A 52 -2.63 13.05 29.04
N PHE A 53 -2.02 14.17 28.64
CA PHE A 53 -2.50 15.02 27.54
C PHE A 53 -1.73 14.82 26.23
N ILE A 54 -0.78 13.87 26.21
CA ILE A 54 -0.07 13.43 25.01
C ILE A 54 -0.55 12.04 24.60
N SER A 55 -0.49 11.75 23.31
CA SER A 55 -0.67 10.40 22.80
C SER A 55 0.57 9.56 23.02
N GLU A 56 0.44 8.25 22.88
CA GLU A 56 1.58 7.31 22.90
C GLU A 56 2.63 7.65 21.82
N GLN A 57 2.22 8.28 20.71
CA GLN A 57 3.14 8.76 19.66
C GLN A 57 3.92 10.02 20.06
N GLY A 58 3.64 10.58 21.24
CA GLY A 58 4.16 11.84 21.71
C GLY A 58 3.42 13.06 21.16
N LYS A 59 2.27 12.93 20.48
CA LYS A 59 1.52 14.07 19.92
C LYS A 59 0.61 14.71 20.96
N ILE A 60 0.46 16.03 20.93
CA ILE A 60 -0.45 16.76 21.84
C ILE A 60 -1.90 16.47 21.45
N LEU A 61 -2.71 16.04 22.41
CA LEU A 61 -4.13 15.79 22.19
C LEU A 61 -4.92 17.11 22.09
N SER A 62 -5.95 17.12 21.24
CA SER A 62 -6.78 18.31 21.04
C SER A 62 -7.66 18.62 22.26
N ARG A 63 -8.04 19.90 22.42
CA ARG A 63 -8.93 20.36 23.49
C ARG A 63 -10.24 19.57 23.58
N ARG A 64 -10.83 19.18 22.44
CA ARG A 64 -12.09 18.43 22.38
C ARG A 64 -11.97 17.02 22.98
N VAL A 65 -10.80 16.41 22.82
CA VAL A 65 -10.48 15.09 23.38
C VAL A 65 -10.22 15.22 24.89
N ASN A 66 -9.40 16.20 25.28
CA ASN A 66 -9.04 16.39 26.68
C ASN A 66 -10.16 17.00 27.53
N ARG A 67 -11.17 17.61 26.89
CA ARG A 67 -12.31 18.30 27.53
C ARG A 67 -11.88 19.40 28.51
N LEU A 68 -10.88 20.18 28.11
CA LEU A 68 -10.35 21.28 28.89
C LEU A 68 -10.92 22.64 28.47
N THR A 69 -10.81 23.61 29.38
CA THR A 69 -11.02 25.02 29.03
C THR A 69 -9.94 25.49 28.04
N LEU A 70 -10.20 26.58 27.32
CA LEU A 70 -9.24 27.13 26.37
C LEU A 70 -7.94 27.58 27.07
N LYS A 71 -8.07 28.21 28.24
CA LYS A 71 -6.94 28.68 29.06
C LYS A 71 -6.06 27.52 29.51
N GLN A 72 -6.65 26.47 30.07
CA GLN A 72 -5.93 25.26 30.49
C GLN A 72 -5.19 24.60 29.32
N GLN A 73 -5.85 24.44 28.16
CA GLN A 73 -5.21 23.84 26.99
C GLN A 73 -4.00 24.66 26.52
N ARG A 74 -4.07 26.00 26.53
CA ARG A 74 -2.94 26.88 26.18
C ARG A 74 -1.77 26.66 27.15
N LEU A 75 -2.04 26.66 28.46
CA LEU A 75 -1.03 26.41 29.49
C LEU A 75 -0.36 25.05 29.34
N ILE A 76 -1.13 23.98 29.13
CA ILE A 76 -0.60 22.63 28.90
C ILE A 76 0.25 22.58 27.63
N THR A 77 -0.18 23.26 26.56
CA THR A 77 0.57 23.27 25.30
C THR A 77 1.93 23.93 25.48
N ILE A 78 2.01 25.02 26.26
CA ILE A 78 3.26 25.69 26.61
C ILE A 78 4.14 24.76 27.46
N ALA A 79 3.58 24.16 28.51
CA ALA A 79 4.29 23.24 29.39
C ALA A 79 4.86 22.02 28.64
N ILE A 80 4.10 21.42 27.72
CA ILE A 80 4.57 20.31 26.86
C ILE A 80 5.72 20.76 25.96
N LYS A 81 5.62 21.95 25.36
CA LYS A 81 6.68 22.47 24.49
C LYS A 81 7.96 22.70 25.28
N GLN A 82 7.88 23.29 26.47
CA GLN A 82 9.02 23.45 27.38
C GLN A 82 9.64 22.10 27.75
N ALA A 83 8.82 21.13 28.19
CA ALA A 83 9.29 19.80 28.53
C ALA A 83 9.99 19.07 27.36
N ARG A 84 9.55 19.31 26.12
CA ARG A 84 10.22 18.77 24.92
C ARG A 84 11.57 19.43 24.63
N ILE A 85 11.67 20.75 24.78
CA ILE A 85 12.92 21.49 24.60
C ILE A 85 13.96 21.03 25.63
N LEU A 86 13.52 20.78 26.86
CA LEU A 86 14.35 20.26 27.96
C LEU A 86 14.57 18.74 27.91
N SER A 87 14.21 18.07 26.81
CA SER A 87 14.35 16.61 26.61
C SER A 87 13.62 15.72 27.63
N SER A 88 12.71 16.27 28.44
CA SER A 88 11.87 15.48 29.35
C SER A 88 10.78 14.70 28.59
N LEU A 89 10.40 15.17 27.39
CA LEU A 89 9.45 14.49 26.51
C LEU A 89 9.99 14.35 25.09
N PRO A 90 9.81 13.19 24.45
CA PRO A 90 10.22 12.98 23.08
C PRO A 90 9.30 13.71 22.08
N PHE A 91 9.88 14.17 20.97
CA PHE A 91 9.12 14.75 19.86
C PHE A 91 8.35 13.70 19.06
N LEU A 92 8.91 12.49 18.92
CA LEU A 92 8.35 11.39 18.14
C LEU A 92 8.60 10.05 18.83
N ASN A 93 7.53 9.35 19.21
CA ASN A 93 7.62 7.96 19.67
C ASN A 93 7.37 7.01 18.50
N ASN A 94 8.45 6.40 18.02
CA ASN A 94 8.45 5.55 16.84
C ASN A 94 8.17 4.07 17.14
N GLU A 95 7.89 3.69 18.38
CA GLU A 95 7.75 2.28 18.78
C GLU A 95 6.75 1.49 17.93
N LYS A 96 5.54 2.02 17.71
CA LYS A 96 4.55 1.37 16.83
C LYS A 96 5.00 1.30 15.38
N ARG A 97 5.75 2.30 14.91
CA ARG A 97 6.34 2.30 13.56
C ARG A 97 7.40 1.20 13.44
N PHE A 98 8.24 1.01 14.46
CA PHE A 98 9.24 -0.06 14.49
C PHE A 98 8.58 -1.44 14.52
N LYS A 99 7.61 -1.68 15.42
CA LYS A 99 6.86 -2.95 15.50
C LYS A 99 6.19 -3.31 14.16
N ASN A 100 5.63 -2.33 13.46
CA ASN A 100 5.01 -2.55 12.15
C ASN A 100 6.05 -2.83 11.04
N LYS A 101 7.21 -2.15 11.07
CA LYS A 101 8.33 -2.44 10.16
C LYS A 101 8.88 -3.85 10.36
N GLU A 102 9.06 -4.28 11.60
CA GLU A 102 9.52 -5.64 11.93
C GLU A 102 8.55 -6.71 11.41
N LYS A 103 7.24 -6.53 11.62
CA LYS A 103 6.21 -7.45 11.09
C LYS A 103 6.30 -7.57 9.57
N ARG A 104 6.47 -6.46 8.87
CA ARG A 104 6.65 -6.45 7.40
C ARG A 104 7.92 -7.19 6.98
N PHE A 105 9.03 -6.97 7.68
CA PHE A 105 10.30 -7.63 7.40
C PHE A 105 10.20 -9.15 7.59
N LYS A 106 9.60 -9.63 8.69
CA LYS A 106 9.35 -11.06 8.94
C LYS A 106 8.52 -11.70 7.83
N ASN A 107 7.47 -11.02 7.37
CA ASN A 107 6.62 -11.51 6.27
C ASN A 107 7.39 -11.60 4.94
N ASN A 108 8.20 -10.60 4.63
CA ASN A 108 9.03 -10.60 3.41
C ASN A 108 10.10 -11.71 3.45
N GLN A 109 10.73 -11.92 4.60
CA GLN A 109 11.67 -13.05 4.78
C GLN A 109 10.99 -14.41 4.54
N LYS A 110 9.78 -14.61 5.08
CA LYS A 110 9.01 -15.85 4.86
C LYS A 110 8.69 -16.05 3.38
N ARG A 111 8.31 -14.98 2.68
CA ARG A 111 8.02 -15.01 1.23
C ARG A 111 9.25 -15.35 0.40
N PHE A 112 10.42 -14.80 0.76
CA PHE A 112 11.68 -15.10 0.10
C PHE A 112 12.10 -16.57 0.28
N LYS A 113 12.02 -17.11 1.50
CA LYS A 113 12.28 -18.55 1.77
C LYS A 113 11.38 -19.46 0.94
N ASN A 114 10.09 -19.13 0.83
CA ASN A 114 9.14 -19.90 0.01
C ASN A 114 9.50 -19.86 -1.49
N ASN A 115 9.87 -18.68 -2.00
CA ASN A 115 10.29 -18.54 -3.40
C ASN A 115 11.60 -19.30 -3.68
N GLN A 116 12.56 -19.29 -2.75
CA GLN A 116 13.78 -20.10 -2.87
C GLN A 116 13.48 -21.59 -2.94
N LYS A 117 12.56 -22.09 -2.10
CA LYS A 117 12.13 -23.50 -2.12
C LYS A 117 11.48 -23.86 -3.45
N ARG A 118 10.63 -22.98 -3.99
CA ARG A 118 9.97 -23.15 -5.30
C ARG A 118 10.98 -23.19 -6.44
N PHE A 119 12.00 -22.32 -6.40
CA PHE A 119 13.07 -22.29 -7.38
C PHE A 119 13.91 -23.57 -7.37
N LYS A 120 14.31 -24.07 -6.18
CA LYS A 120 15.02 -25.36 -6.04
C LYS A 120 14.20 -26.53 -6.57
N ASN A 121 12.89 -26.55 -6.32
CA ASN A 121 12.00 -27.58 -6.84
C ASN A 121 11.88 -27.53 -8.37
N ASN A 122 11.77 -26.33 -8.93
CA ASN A 122 11.75 -26.15 -10.39
C ASN A 122 13.08 -26.61 -11.02
N GLN A 123 14.23 -26.26 -10.44
CA GLN A 123 15.54 -26.74 -10.92
C GLN A 123 15.64 -28.28 -10.91
N LYS A 124 15.12 -28.95 -9.86
CA LYS A 124 15.05 -30.43 -9.83
C LYS A 124 14.17 -31.00 -10.93
N ARG A 125 13.02 -30.36 -11.23
CA ARG A 125 12.14 -30.74 -12.34
C ARG A 125 12.83 -30.62 -13.70
N PHE A 126 13.52 -29.52 -13.97
CA PHE A 126 14.29 -29.34 -15.20
C PHE A 126 15.34 -30.44 -15.38
N LYS A 127 16.16 -30.72 -14.35
CA LYS A 127 17.16 -31.80 -14.41
C LYS A 127 16.56 -33.19 -14.62
N ASN A 128 15.35 -33.45 -14.11
CA ASN A 128 14.68 -34.73 -14.32
C ASN A 128 14.08 -34.84 -15.73
N ASN A 129 13.65 -33.73 -16.33
CA ASN A 129 13.11 -33.68 -17.69
C ASN A 129 14.21 -33.71 -18.78
N GLU A 130 15.48 -33.44 -18.44
CA GLU A 130 16.63 -33.59 -19.35
C GLU A 130 17.14 -35.03 -19.45
N LYS A 131 16.88 -35.89 -18.45
CA LYS A 131 17.32 -37.28 -18.43
C LYS A 131 16.77 -38.19 -19.55
N PRO A 132 15.54 -38.00 -20.10
CA PRO A 132 15.05 -38.81 -21.21
C PRO A 132 15.70 -38.48 -22.56
N PHE A 133 16.31 -37.29 -22.71
CA PHE A 133 16.88 -36.84 -23.99
C PHE A 133 18.26 -37.43 -24.30
N LYS A 134 19.00 -37.94 -23.30
CA LYS A 134 20.33 -38.55 -23.52
C LYS A 134 20.29 -40.01 -23.98
N ASN A 135 19.15 -40.68 -23.87
CA ASN A 135 19.04 -42.11 -24.21
C ASN A 135 18.76 -42.37 -25.69
N ASN A 136 18.54 -41.32 -26.50
CA ASN A 136 18.23 -41.46 -27.94
C ASN A 136 19.41 -41.10 -28.86
N GLU A 137 20.62 -40.86 -28.34
CA GLU A 137 21.76 -40.38 -29.15
C GLU A 137 22.72 -41.46 -29.69
N LYS A 138 22.44 -42.76 -29.54
CA LYS A 138 23.19 -43.82 -30.25
C LYS A 138 22.23 -44.94 -30.66
N PRO A 139 22.10 -45.32 -31.95
CA PRO A 139 23.19 -45.41 -32.94
C PRO A 139 22.84 -44.86 -34.34
N PHE A 140 23.42 -43.73 -34.73
CA PHE A 140 23.54 -43.33 -36.14
C PHE A 140 25.03 -43.18 -36.49
N LYS A 141 25.76 -44.29 -36.42
CA LYS A 141 27.08 -44.41 -37.04
C LYS A 141 27.09 -45.75 -37.73
N ASN A 142 26.68 -45.77 -38.99
CA ASN A 142 26.92 -46.77 -40.02
C ASN A 142 26.01 -46.34 -41.18
N ASN A 143 26.59 -45.70 -42.23
CA ASN A 143 26.07 -45.63 -43.62
C ASN A 143 26.57 -44.40 -44.42
N GLU A 144 27.74 -43.84 -44.13
CA GLU A 144 28.37 -42.89 -45.06
C GLU A 144 29.57 -43.56 -45.75
N LYS A 145 29.31 -44.21 -46.90
CA LYS A 145 30.37 -44.48 -47.88
C LYS A 145 30.76 -43.15 -48.55
N PRO A 146 32.05 -42.79 -48.66
CA PRO A 146 32.44 -41.55 -49.31
C PRO A 146 32.26 -41.66 -50.83
N PHE A 147 31.36 -40.85 -51.39
CA PHE A 147 31.20 -40.67 -52.84
C PHE A 147 32.41 -39.89 -53.37
N LYS A 148 33.28 -40.55 -54.16
CA LYS A 148 34.37 -39.88 -54.88
C LYS A 148 33.76 -39.02 -56.00
N ARG A 149 34.00 -37.71 -55.97
CA ARG A 149 33.61 -36.78 -57.05
C ARG A 149 34.68 -36.82 -58.14
N THR A 150 34.27 -37.10 -59.38
CA THR A 150 35.10 -36.91 -60.58
C THR A 150 35.01 -35.45 -60.99
N GLU A 151 36.14 -34.76 -61.07
CA GLU A 151 36.22 -33.36 -61.52
C GLU A 151 35.97 -33.29 -63.04
N SER A 152 34.87 -32.66 -63.45
CA SER A 152 34.63 -32.29 -64.86
C SER A 152 35.24 -30.92 -65.14
N THR A 153 36.25 -30.89 -65.99
CA THR A 153 36.93 -29.68 -66.47
C THR A 153 36.02 -28.87 -67.39
N ALA A 154 35.54 -27.70 -66.92
CA ALA A 154 34.80 -26.74 -67.74
C ALA A 154 35.75 -25.81 -68.49
N ARG A 155 35.70 -25.80 -69.83
CA ARG A 155 36.46 -24.88 -70.70
C ARG A 155 35.92 -23.44 -70.59
N PRO A 156 36.77 -22.40 -70.51
CA PRO A 156 36.30 -21.02 -70.51
C PRO A 156 35.96 -20.56 -71.93
N THR A 157 34.74 -20.05 -72.11
CA THR A 157 34.25 -19.43 -73.35
C THR A 157 34.86 -18.03 -73.51
N GLY A 158 35.56 -17.79 -74.63
CA GLY A 158 36.27 -16.55 -74.92
C GLY A 158 35.34 -15.38 -75.27
N LEU A 159 35.49 -14.27 -74.55
CA LEU A 159 34.96 -12.96 -74.92
C LEU A 159 35.96 -12.25 -75.85
N ARG A 160 35.56 -12.06 -77.12
CA ARG A 160 36.31 -11.39 -78.17
C ARG A 160 36.10 -9.87 -78.07
N ALA A 161 37.13 -9.12 -77.65
CA ALA A 161 37.14 -7.67 -77.68
C ALA A 161 37.21 -7.14 -79.13
N ARG A 162 36.29 -6.23 -79.49
CA ARG A 162 36.35 -5.44 -80.74
C ARG A 162 37.35 -4.28 -80.55
N LYS A 163 38.30 -4.14 -81.46
CA LYS A 163 39.20 -2.97 -81.59
C LYS A 163 38.48 -1.85 -82.35
N LYS A 164 38.96 -0.61 -82.12
CA LYS A 164 38.63 0.63 -82.84
C LYS A 164 38.86 0.50 -84.34
#